data_AF-A0A2D6HLW6-F1
#
_entry.id   AF-A0A2D6HLW6-F1
#
_cell.length_a   1.000
_cell.length_b   1.000
_cell.length_c   1.000
_cell.angle_alpha   90.00
_cell.angle_beta   90.00
_cell.angle_gamma   90.00
#
_symmetry.space_group_name_H-M   'P 1'
#
loop_
_entity.id
_entity.type
_entity.pdbx_description
1 polymer ?
#
loop_
_entity_poly.entity_id
_entity_poly.type
_entity_poly.pdbx_seq_one_letter_code
_entity_poly.pdbx_strand_id
1 'polypeptide(L)'
;MVYDTSPDAEESLGTKTLHAMIDELKEKGVQFIYCGAWIKDNPKMGYKENLPGLETFISGGWVRFDPELHTQRTDTLDILSELTDKELDMKFD
;
A
#
# COMPACT_ATOMS: atom_id res chain seq x y z
N MET A 1 -21.44 5.26 0.51
CA MET A 1 -21.23 6.32 -0.51
C MET A 1 -20.61 5.67 -1.73
N VAL A 2 -21.18 5.86 -2.92
CA VAL A 2 -20.55 5.45 -4.18
C VAL A 2 -19.93 6.71 -4.77
N TYR A 3 -18.62 6.68 -4.98
CA TYR A 3 -17.86 7.80 -5.55
C TYR A 3 -17.66 7.58 -7.04
N ASP A 4 -17.77 8.64 -7.84
CA ASP A 4 -17.55 8.59 -9.28
C ASP A 4 -16.06 8.40 -9.60
N THR A 5 -15.69 7.25 -10.16
CA THR A 5 -14.28 6.92 -10.46
C THR A 5 -13.83 7.36 -11.85
N SER A 6 -14.67 8.12 -12.58
CA SER A 6 -14.39 8.61 -13.92
C SER A 6 -13.08 9.41 -14.01
N PRO A 7 -12.39 9.41 -15.16
CA PRO A 7 -11.17 10.21 -15.39
C PRO A 7 -11.33 11.71 -15.10
N ASP A 8 -12.53 12.23 -15.33
CA ASP A 8 -12.87 13.65 -15.28
C ASP A 8 -13.34 14.14 -13.89
N ALA A 9 -13.42 13.23 -12.91
CA ALA A 9 -13.76 13.59 -11.54
C ALA A 9 -12.58 14.36 -10.89
N GLU A 10 -12.70 15.68 -10.77
CA GLU A 10 -11.70 16.56 -10.13
C GLU A 10 -11.63 16.44 -8.60
N GLU A 11 -12.57 15.72 -7.99
CA GLU A 11 -12.56 15.57 -6.54
C GLU A 11 -11.45 14.62 -6.07
N SER A 12 -10.74 14.99 -4.99
CA SER A 12 -9.73 14.15 -4.32
C SER A 12 -10.35 12.92 -3.63
N LEU A 13 -10.96 12.04 -4.41
CA LEU A 13 -11.70 10.86 -3.94
C LEU A 13 -10.81 9.93 -3.12
N GLY A 14 -9.57 9.72 -3.56
CA GLY A 14 -8.60 8.92 -2.80
C GLY A 14 -8.38 9.44 -1.38
N THR A 15 -8.28 10.76 -1.19
CA THR A 15 -8.17 11.40 0.13
C THR A 15 -9.46 11.25 0.94
N LYS A 16 -10.62 11.49 0.33
CA LYS A 16 -11.92 11.36 1.00
C LYS A 16 -12.18 9.93 1.47
N THR A 17 -11.87 8.95 0.63
CA THR A 17 -11.99 7.52 0.97
C THR A 17 -11.02 7.15 2.09
N LEU A 18 -9.78 7.65 2.06
CA LEU A 18 -8.82 7.41 3.14
C LEU A 18 -9.32 7.95 4.49
N HIS A 19 -9.83 9.18 4.52
CA HIS A 19 -10.39 9.75 5.75
C HIS A 19 -11.57 8.94 6.28
N ALA A 20 -12.48 8.52 5.39
CA ALA A 20 -13.61 7.68 5.78
C ALA A 20 -13.16 6.33 6.36
N MET A 21 -12.14 5.69 5.77
CA MET A 21 -11.55 4.46 6.31
C MET A 21 -10.91 4.69 7.67
N ILE A 22 -10.17 5.79 7.86
CA ILE A 22 -9.55 6.12 9.15
C ILE A 22 -10.61 6.29 10.24
N ASP A 23 -11.71 6.98 9.95
CA ASP A 23 -12.78 7.20 10.92
C ASP A 23 -13.43 5.88 11.34
N GLU A 24 -13.74 4.99 10.38
CA GLU A 24 -14.26 3.65 10.69
C GLU A 24 -13.26 2.79 11.48
N LEU A 25 -11.98 2.83 11.11
CA LEU A 25 -10.94 2.04 11.77
C LEU A 25 -10.65 2.51 13.20
N LYS A 26 -10.77 3.82 13.46
CA LYS A 26 -10.66 4.37 14.82
C LYS A 26 -11.74 3.81 15.75
N GLU A 27 -12.98 3.71 15.28
CA GLU A 27 -14.07 3.10 16.06
C GLU A 27 -13.81 1.62 16.36
N LYS A 28 -13.08 0.94 15.47
CA LYS A 28 -12.68 -0.47 15.61
C LYS A 28 -11.37 -0.67 16.39
N GLY A 29 -10.72 0.41 16.84
CA GLY A 29 -9.44 0.35 17.56
C GLY A 29 -8.26 -0.09 16.69
N VAL A 30 -8.36 -0.01 15.37
CA VAL A 30 -7.28 -0.37 14.44
C VAL A 30 -6.32 0.81 14.30
N GLN A 31 -5.05 0.59 14.65
CA GLN A 31 -4.03 1.63 14.71
C GLN A 31 -3.28 1.83 13.39
N PHE A 32 -3.36 0.85 12.49
CA PHE A 32 -2.57 0.83 11.25
C PHE A 32 -3.46 0.46 10.06
N ILE A 33 -3.30 1.20 8.97
CA ILE A 33 -3.91 0.90 7.67
C ILE A 33 -2.82 0.76 6.62
N TYR A 34 -2.89 -0.32 5.86
CA TYR A 34 -2.02 -0.54 4.71
C TYR A 34 -2.69 -0.01 3.44
N CYS A 35 -2.22 1.13 2.93
CA CYS A 35 -2.82 1.80 1.78
C CYS A 35 -2.46 1.17 0.42
N GLY A 36 -1.68 0.08 0.40
CA GLY A 36 -1.24 -0.60 -0.83
C GLY A 36 -0.24 0.21 -1.67
N ALA A 37 0.25 -0.40 -2.73
CA ALA A 37 1.18 0.24 -3.66
C ALA A 37 0.55 1.44 -4.39
N TRP A 38 1.41 2.33 -4.88
CA TRP A 38 1.02 3.48 -5.70
C TRP A 38 1.95 3.58 -6.91
N ILE A 39 1.47 4.23 -7.97
CA ILE A 39 2.22 4.43 -9.21
C ILE A 39 2.68 5.88 -9.21
N LYS A 40 4.00 6.08 -9.29
CA LYS A 40 4.62 7.38 -9.43
C LYS A 40 4.08 8.10 -10.67
N ASP A 41 3.81 9.40 -10.54
CA ASP A 41 3.29 10.28 -11.60
C ASP A 41 1.84 9.99 -12.06
N ASN A 42 1.07 9.18 -11.32
CA ASN A 42 -0.36 9.00 -11.61
C ASN A 42 -1.18 10.12 -10.92
N PRO A 43 -1.88 10.98 -11.67
CA PRO A 43 -2.61 12.13 -11.11
C PRO A 43 -3.74 11.71 -10.14
N LYS A 44 -4.32 10.51 -10.28
CA LYS A 44 -5.34 10.00 -9.35
C LYS A 44 -4.75 9.43 -8.06
N MET A 45 -3.46 9.10 -8.05
CA MET A 45 -2.78 8.44 -6.92
C MET A 45 -1.75 9.35 -6.24
N GLY A 46 -1.54 10.57 -6.75
CA GLY A 46 -0.58 11.53 -6.19
C GLY A 46 -0.84 11.90 -4.73
N TYR A 47 -2.07 11.73 -4.23
CA TYR A 47 -2.37 11.95 -2.80
C TYR A 47 -1.57 11.02 -1.87
N LYS A 48 -1.15 9.83 -2.35
CA LYS A 48 -0.33 8.87 -1.58
C LYS A 48 1.12 9.32 -1.40
N GLU A 49 1.61 10.30 -2.17
CA GLU A 49 2.94 10.89 -1.97
C GLU A 49 3.08 11.57 -0.62
N ASN A 50 1.98 12.15 -0.11
CA ASN A 50 1.95 12.87 1.16
C ASN A 50 1.72 11.95 2.37
N LEU A 51 1.69 10.63 2.16
CA LEU A 51 1.44 9.63 3.19
C LEU A 51 2.67 8.74 3.34
N PRO A 52 3.74 9.25 3.99
CA PRO A 52 4.90 8.43 4.27
C PRO A 52 4.48 7.25 5.15
N GLY A 53 5.01 6.06 4.87
CA GLY A 53 4.83 4.91 5.73
C GLY A 53 5.36 5.21 7.14
N LEU A 54 4.70 4.67 8.17
CA LEU A 54 5.25 4.66 9.53
C LEU A 54 6.14 3.43 9.73
N GLU A 55 5.68 2.31 9.19
CA GLU A 55 6.33 1.00 9.23
C GLU A 55 6.20 0.34 7.86
N THR A 56 7.13 -0.55 7.55
CA THR A 56 7.10 -1.41 6.36
C THR A 56 7.27 -2.86 6.79
N PHE A 57 6.65 -3.78 6.04
CA PHE A 57 6.76 -5.21 6.30
C PHE A 57 7.83 -5.81 5.39
N ILE A 58 8.98 -6.17 5.98
CA ILE A 58 10.14 -6.70 5.26
C ILE A 58 10.61 -7.97 5.98
N SER A 59 10.94 -9.00 5.19
CA SER A 59 11.50 -10.26 5.69
C SER A 59 10.69 -10.90 6.84
N GLY A 60 9.36 -10.78 6.81
CA GLY A 60 8.48 -11.37 7.81
C GLY A 60 8.27 -10.54 9.09
N GLY A 61 8.78 -9.30 9.15
CA GLY A 61 8.62 -8.42 10.30
C GLY A 61 8.25 -6.99 9.93
N TRP A 62 7.60 -6.29 10.86
CA TRP A 62 7.38 -4.84 10.77
C TRP A 62 8.64 -4.11 11.24
N VAL A 63 9.14 -3.20 10.42
CA VAL A 63 10.27 -2.33 10.75
C VAL A 63 9.88 -0.87 10.50
N ARG A 64 10.49 0.05 11.24
CA ARG A 64 10.25 1.49 11.04
C ARG A 64 10.56 1.86 9.60
N PHE A 65 9.67 2.65 8.98
CA PHE A 65 9.88 3.10 7.62
C PHE A 65 11.09 4.04 7.55
N ASP A 66 11.93 3.81 6.54
CA ASP A 66 13.11 4.59 6.22
C ASP A 66 13.05 4.84 4.71
N PRO A 67 12.87 6.09 4.25
CA PRO A 67 12.68 6.37 2.84
C PRO A 67 13.92 6.07 1.99
N GLU A 68 15.13 6.02 2.56
CA GLU A 68 16.34 5.70 1.79
C GLU A 68 16.49 4.20 1.55
N LEU A 69 16.04 3.39 2.52
CA LEU A 69 16.18 1.93 2.50
C LEU A 69 14.93 1.23 1.95
N HIS A 70 13.73 1.77 2.22
CA HIS A 70 12.46 1.07 2.01
C HIS A 70 11.63 1.62 0.84
N THR A 71 12.22 2.44 -0.03
CA THR A 71 11.61 2.89 -1.30
C THR A 71 12.18 2.20 -2.53
N GLN A 72 13.25 1.41 -2.36
CA GLN A 72 13.83 0.65 -3.45
C GLN A 72 12.87 -0.48 -3.82
N ARG A 73 12.37 -0.44 -5.05
CA ARG A 73 11.64 -1.56 -5.62
C ARG A 73 12.63 -2.70 -5.77
N THR A 74 12.44 -3.79 -5.02
CA THR A 74 13.18 -5.03 -5.26
C THR A 74 12.98 -5.46 -6.70
N ASP A 75 14.07 -5.88 -7.38
CA ASP A 75 13.96 -6.35 -8.75
C ASP A 75 13.00 -7.55 -8.78
N THR A 76 12.10 -7.54 -9.76
CA THR A 76 11.11 -8.62 -9.90
C THR A 76 11.80 -9.95 -10.17
N LEU A 77 12.96 -9.94 -10.84
CA LEU A 77 13.78 -11.13 -11.09
C LEU A 77 14.38 -11.69 -9.79
N ASP A 78 14.82 -10.83 -8.87
CA ASP A 78 15.37 -11.26 -7.58
C ASP A 78 14.29 -11.95 -6.74
N ILE A 79 13.11 -11.35 -6.64
CA ILE A 79 11.95 -11.95 -5.93
C ILE A 79 11.58 -13.29 -6.54
N LEU A 80 11.47 -13.35 -7.87
CA LEU A 80 11.11 -14.59 -8.56
C LEU A 80 12.17 -15.67 -8.35
N SER A 81 13.46 -15.32 -8.37
CA SER A 81 14.54 -16.29 -8.12
C SER A 81 14.43 -16.91 -6.72
N GLU A 82 14.21 -16.10 -5.68
CA GLU A 82 14.06 -16.58 -4.30
C GLU A 82 12.80 -17.43 -4.08
N LEU A 83 11.71 -17.09 -4.77
CA LEU A 83 10.44 -17.83 -4.69
C LEU A 83 10.44 -19.10 -5.53
N THR A 84 11.22 -19.16 -6.60
CA THR A 84 11.32 -20.37 -7.45
C THR A 84 12.21 -21.42 -6.80
N ASP A 85 13.20 -21.02 -6.00
CA ASP A 85 14.05 -21.92 -5.22
C ASP A 85 13.35 -22.50 -3.97
N LYS A 86 12.29 -21.84 -3.50
CA LYS A 86 11.42 -22.36 -2.44
C LYS A 86 10.24 -23.06 -3.09
N GLU A 87 10.17 -24.40 -3.01
CA GLU A 87 8.92 -25.10 -3.36
C GLU A 87 7.76 -24.50 -2.54
N LEU A 88 6.88 -23.80 -3.23
CA LEU A 88 5.64 -23.28 -2.69
C LEU A 88 4.69 -24.47 -2.47
N ASP A 89 4.69 -25.05 -1.26
CA ASP A 89 3.67 -26.01 -0.82
C ASP A 89 2.34 -25.26 -0.59
N MET A 90 1.71 -24.86 -1.70
CA MET A 90 0.37 -24.29 -1.69
C MET A 90 -0.64 -25.42 -1.59
N LYS A 91 -0.96 -25.81 -0.35
CA LYS A 91 -2.12 -26.67 -0.09
C LYS A 91 -3.39 -25.84 -0.23
N PHE A 92 -4.21 -26.19 -1.21
CA PHE A 92 -5.58 -25.71 -1.33
C PHE A 92 -6.50 -26.81 -0.78
N ASP A 93 -7.19 -26.53 0.32
CA ASP A 93 -8.34 -27.31 0.83
C ASP A 93 -9.63 -26.92 0.07
#